data_AF-A0A352NT56-F1
#
_entry.id   AF-A0A352NT56-F1
#
_cell.length_a   1.000
_cell.length_b   1.000
_cell.length_c   1.000
_cell.angle_alpha   90.00
_cell.angle_beta   90.00
_cell.angle_gamma   90.00
#
_symmetry.space_group_name_H-M   'P 1'
#
loop_
_entity.id
_entity.type
_entity.pdbx_description
1 polymer ?
#
loop_
_entity_poly.entity_id
_entity_poly.type
_entity_poly.pdbx_seq_one_letter_code
_entity_poly.pdbx_strand_id
1 'polypeptide(L)'
;MKYKFRLQKLLDMRIDREDESKVEFQKAQSERLKVKEKLDQLEEKYDEYKNRPLPVSAMEQKITHIYINTLGLNIDETSRKLAVKEKIVSGKREELKQRQIDRKTVETLKDKGYRNFIKEQNKLEQKLNDEFALHSFIRNLRQGNDLT
;
A
#
# COMPACT_ATOMS: atom_id res chain seq x y z
N MET A 1 -3.54 20.56 -28.15
CA MET A 1 -4.67 20.10 -27.30
C MET A 1 -4.15 19.51 -26.00
N LYS A 2 -4.93 19.51 -24.90
CA LYS A 2 -4.54 18.85 -23.62
C LYS A 2 -5.26 17.50 -23.47
N TYR A 3 -4.54 16.46 -23.07
CA TYR A 3 -5.14 15.15 -22.80
C TYR A 3 -6.05 15.20 -21.57
N LYS A 4 -7.26 14.65 -21.70
CA LYS A 4 -8.23 14.50 -20.60
C LYS A 4 -8.57 13.03 -20.40
N PHE A 5 -8.15 12.48 -19.26
CA PHE A 5 -8.47 11.11 -18.91
C PHE A 5 -9.91 10.98 -18.41
N ARG A 6 -10.73 10.19 -19.13
CA ARG A 6 -12.18 10.06 -18.84
C ARG A 6 -12.47 9.44 -17.48
N LEU A 7 -11.58 8.58 -16.98
CA LEU A 7 -11.73 7.87 -15.70
C LEU A 7 -10.96 8.54 -14.55
N GLN A 8 -10.64 9.84 -14.64
CA GLN A 8 -9.87 10.53 -13.60
C GLN A 8 -10.55 10.42 -12.22
N LYS A 9 -11.86 10.68 -12.13
CA LYS A 9 -12.61 10.53 -10.87
C LYS A 9 -12.52 9.12 -10.26
N LEU A 10 -12.50 8.08 -11.11
CA LEU A 10 -12.35 6.70 -10.65
C LEU A 10 -10.92 6.44 -10.13
N LEU A 11 -9.91 7.00 -10.80
CA LEU A 11 -8.52 6.91 -10.35
C LEU A 11 -8.36 7.58 -8.98
N ASP A 12 -8.91 8.78 -8.81
CA ASP A 12 -8.86 9.54 -7.56
C ASP A 12 -9.50 8.73 -6.42
N MET A 13 -10.72 8.21 -6.62
CA MET A 13 -11.38 7.33 -5.65
C MET A 13 -10.56 6.08 -5.30
N ARG A 14 -9.81 5.51 -6.25
CA ARG A 14 -8.96 4.34 -5.98
C ARG A 14 -7.69 4.70 -5.21
N ILE A 15 -7.16 5.91 -5.39
CA ILE A 15 -6.07 6.45 -4.57
C ILE A 15 -6.55 6.59 -3.12
N ASP A 16 -7.68 7.25 -2.92
CA ASP A 16 -8.25 7.47 -1.58
C ASP A 16 -8.46 6.13 -0.84
N ARG A 17 -9.04 5.14 -1.52
CA ARG A 17 -9.24 3.79 -0.95
C ARG A 17 -7.95 3.05 -0.64
N GLU A 18 -6.89 3.26 -1.43
CA GLU A 18 -5.58 2.69 -1.12
C GLU A 18 -5.00 3.34 0.14
N ASP A 19 -5.13 4.65 0.28
CA ASP A 19 -4.63 5.40 1.42
C ASP A 19 -5.38 5.07 2.71
N GLU A 20 -6.72 4.96 2.66
CA GLU A 20 -7.52 4.42 3.77
C GLU A 20 -7.03 3.03 4.20
N SER A 21 -6.78 2.14 3.23
CA SER A 21 -6.30 0.79 3.51
C SER A 21 -4.89 0.77 4.10
N LYS A 22 -4.02 1.74 3.77
CA LYS A 22 -2.69 1.89 4.40
C LYS A 22 -2.84 2.26 5.87
N VAL A 23 -3.71 3.22 6.18
CA VAL A 23 -3.98 3.67 7.56
C VAL A 23 -4.49 2.50 8.39
N GLU A 24 -5.49 1.75 7.89
CA GLU A 24 -6.04 0.59 8.59
C GLU A 24 -4.99 -0.52 8.80
N PHE A 25 -4.14 -0.77 7.81
CA PHE A 25 -3.04 -1.72 7.94
C PHE A 25 -2.01 -1.29 9.00
N GLN A 26 -1.63 -0.01 9.02
CA GLN A 26 -0.72 0.53 10.03
C GLN A 26 -1.31 0.44 11.44
N LYS A 27 -2.59 0.78 11.59
CA LYS A 27 -3.32 0.66 12.86
C LYS A 27 -3.33 -0.79 13.35
N ALA A 28 -3.67 -1.74 12.49
CA ALA A 28 -3.67 -3.17 12.84
C ALA A 28 -2.26 -3.65 13.25
N GLN A 29 -1.21 -3.21 12.56
CA GLN A 29 0.17 -3.53 12.94
C GLN A 29 0.56 -2.96 14.31
N SER A 30 0.18 -1.72 14.60
CA SER A 30 0.43 -1.08 15.90
C SER A 30 -0.30 -1.82 17.03
N GLU A 31 -1.56 -2.20 16.83
CA GLU A 31 -2.31 -2.98 17.81
C GLU A 31 -1.69 -4.36 18.06
N ARG A 32 -1.25 -5.06 17.01
CA ARG A 32 -0.53 -6.33 17.13
C ARG A 32 0.77 -6.15 17.94
N LEU A 33 1.53 -5.09 17.66
CA LEU A 33 2.78 -4.82 18.36
C LEU A 33 2.55 -4.61 19.86
N LYS A 34 1.56 -3.81 20.25
CA LYS A 34 1.20 -3.59 21.66
C LYS A 34 0.86 -4.90 22.39
N VAL A 35 0.12 -5.80 21.72
CA VAL A 35 -0.22 -7.10 22.30
C VAL A 35 1.01 -7.99 22.43
N LYS A 36 1.91 -7.94 21.44
CA LYS A 36 3.19 -8.67 21.49
C LYS A 36 4.07 -8.17 22.63
N GLU A 37 4.29 -6.87 22.75
CA GLU A 37 5.08 -6.27 23.84
C GLU A 37 4.52 -6.66 25.21
N LYS A 38 3.19 -6.69 25.35
CA LYS A 38 2.54 -7.16 26.58
C LYS A 38 2.80 -8.64 26.85
N LEU A 39 2.78 -9.48 25.82
CA LEU A 39 3.09 -10.90 25.94
C LEU A 39 4.55 -11.09 26.39
N ASP A 40 5.48 -10.42 25.72
CA ASP A 40 6.92 -10.47 26.03
C ASP A 40 7.17 -10.07 27.51
N GLN A 41 6.50 -9.01 27.99
CA GLN A 41 6.57 -8.59 29.40
C GLN A 41 5.98 -9.61 30.40
N LEU A 42 4.94 -10.34 30.01
CA LEU A 42 4.35 -11.38 30.86
C LEU A 42 5.25 -12.60 30.93
N GLU A 43 5.85 -13.00 29.80
CA GLU A 43 6.81 -14.10 29.72
C GLU A 43 8.07 -13.80 30.54
N GLU A 44 8.62 -12.59 30.44
CA GLU A 44 9.76 -12.14 31.24
C GLU A 44 9.47 -12.25 32.75
N LYS A 45 8.30 -11.74 33.19
CA LYS A 45 7.88 -11.85 34.60
C LYS A 45 7.65 -13.30 35.02
N TYR A 46 7.10 -14.13 34.15
CA TYR A 46 6.89 -15.54 34.46
C TYR A 46 8.23 -16.24 34.69
N ASP A 47 9.19 -16.03 33.81
CA ASP A 47 10.54 -16.60 33.94
C ASP A 47 11.29 -16.06 35.16
N GLU A 48 11.17 -14.77 35.46
CA GLU A 48 11.74 -14.17 36.68
C GLU A 48 11.25 -14.87 37.95
N TYR A 49 9.93 -15.00 38.11
CA TYR A 49 9.34 -15.57 39.32
C TYR A 49 9.46 -17.09 39.40
N LYS A 50 9.49 -17.78 38.25
CA LYS A 50 9.69 -19.23 38.18
C LYS A 50 11.12 -19.64 38.54
N ASN A 51 12.11 -18.85 38.14
CA ASN A 51 13.52 -19.14 38.42
C ASN A 51 14.01 -18.59 39.76
N ARG A 52 13.18 -17.81 40.46
CA ARG A 52 13.51 -17.27 41.79
C ARG A 52 13.51 -18.38 42.85
N PRO A 53 14.45 -18.35 43.81
CA PRO A 53 14.38 -19.22 44.99
C PRO A 53 13.02 -19.07 45.69
N LEU A 54 12.42 -20.21 46.04
CA LEU A 54 11.16 -20.20 46.78
C LEU A 54 11.35 -19.58 48.18
N PRO A 55 10.37 -18.80 48.65
CA PRO A 55 10.41 -18.23 50.00
C PRO A 55 10.33 -19.32 51.07
N VAL A 56 10.81 -19.02 52.28
CA VAL A 56 10.92 -20.00 53.37
C VAL A 56 9.54 -20.33 53.97
N SER A 57 8.60 -19.37 53.98
CA SER A 57 7.26 -19.59 54.52
C SER A 57 6.36 -20.36 53.56
N ALA A 58 5.67 -21.39 54.07
CA ALA A 58 4.68 -22.15 53.30
C ALA A 58 3.54 -21.27 52.74
N MET A 59 3.17 -20.21 53.46
CA MET A 59 2.16 -19.24 52.99
C MET A 59 2.67 -18.46 51.78
N GLU A 60 3.91 -17.97 51.85
CA GLU A 60 4.52 -17.21 50.75
C GLU A 60 4.72 -18.08 49.51
N GLN A 61 5.13 -19.35 49.69
CA GLN A 61 5.24 -20.30 48.58
C GLN A 61 3.91 -20.51 47.87
N LYS A 62 2.81 -20.63 48.63
CA LYS A 62 1.46 -20.76 48.07
C LYS A 62 1.06 -19.52 47.28
N ILE A 63 1.37 -18.32 47.78
CA ILE A 63 1.11 -17.06 47.07
C ILE A 63 1.91 -17.00 45.78
N THR A 64 3.20 -17.32 45.81
CA THR A 64 4.07 -17.36 44.62
C THR A 64 3.53 -18.33 43.57
N HIS A 65 3.10 -19.53 43.98
CA HIS A 65 2.55 -20.51 43.05
C HIS A 65 1.25 -20.04 42.39
N ILE A 66 0.34 -19.43 43.15
CA ILE A 66 -0.90 -18.83 42.60
C ILE A 66 -0.56 -17.73 41.59
N TYR A 67 0.42 -16.88 41.91
CA TYR A 67 0.84 -15.80 41.03
C TYR A 67 1.44 -16.32 39.71
N ILE A 68 2.35 -17.29 39.76
CA ILE A 68 2.93 -17.94 38.58
C ILE A 68 1.85 -18.59 37.71
N ASN A 69 0.91 -19.32 38.32
CA ASN A 69 -0.20 -19.92 37.59
C ASN A 69 -1.07 -18.86 36.91
N THR A 70 -1.34 -17.74 37.59
CA THR A 70 -2.10 -16.62 37.03
C THR A 70 -1.36 -15.97 35.87
N LEU A 71 -0.03 -15.81 35.95
CA LEU A 71 0.80 -15.35 34.85
C LEU A 71 0.70 -16.30 33.64
N GLY A 72 0.79 -17.61 33.86
CA GLY A 72 0.62 -18.63 32.81
C GLY A 72 -0.72 -18.50 32.08
N LEU A 73 -1.82 -18.37 32.82
CA LEU A 73 -3.15 -18.18 32.23
C LEU A 73 -3.24 -16.88 31.41
N ASN A 74 -2.63 -15.79 31.91
CA ASN A 74 -2.60 -14.51 31.20
C ASN A 74 -1.74 -14.57 29.94
N ILE A 75 -0.63 -15.30 29.96
CA ILE A 75 0.21 -15.59 28.79
C ILE A 75 -0.63 -16.34 27.75
N ASP A 76 -1.29 -17.43 28.12
CA ASP A 76 -2.13 -18.21 27.21
C ASP A 76 -3.26 -17.39 26.58
N GLU A 77 -3.91 -16.53 27.37
CA GLU A 77 -4.94 -15.62 26.86
C GLU A 77 -4.34 -14.56 25.92
N THR A 78 -3.20 -13.96 26.27
CA THR A 78 -2.55 -12.92 25.48
C THR A 78 -1.98 -13.47 24.17
N SER A 79 -1.43 -14.69 24.19
CA SER A 79 -0.98 -15.42 23.00
C SER A 79 -2.13 -15.69 22.03
N ARG A 80 -3.29 -16.11 22.54
CA ARG A 80 -4.50 -16.25 21.69
C ARG A 80 -4.95 -14.91 21.10
N LYS A 81 -4.90 -13.83 21.88
CA LYS A 81 -5.19 -12.47 21.38
C LYS A 81 -4.20 -12.05 20.29
N LEU A 82 -2.91 -12.35 20.47
CA LEU A 82 -1.88 -12.07 19.47
C LEU A 82 -2.15 -12.79 18.16
N ALA A 83 -2.46 -14.09 18.20
CA ALA A 83 -2.81 -14.87 17.02
C ALA A 83 -4.00 -14.30 16.25
N VAL A 84 -5.04 -13.82 16.96
CA VAL A 84 -6.18 -13.12 16.33
C VAL A 84 -5.72 -11.82 15.66
N LYS A 85 -4.88 -11.01 16.32
CA LYS A 85 -4.36 -9.76 15.75
C LYS A 85 -3.46 -10.02 14.54
N GLU A 86 -2.67 -11.08 14.53
CA GLU A 86 -1.87 -11.50 13.39
C GLU A 86 -2.73 -11.86 12.18
N LYS A 87 -3.83 -12.60 12.40
CA LYS A 87 -4.80 -12.89 11.34
C LYS A 87 -5.43 -11.63 10.77
N ILE A 88 -5.76 -10.65 11.63
CA ILE A 88 -6.30 -9.36 11.19
C ILE A 88 -5.27 -8.59 10.34
N VAL A 89 -4.01 -8.51 10.79
CA VAL A 89 -2.92 -7.85 10.05
C VAL A 89 -2.72 -8.52 8.69
N SER A 90 -2.76 -9.85 8.62
CA SER A 90 -2.68 -10.58 7.35
C SER A 90 -3.84 -10.24 6.42
N GLY A 91 -5.07 -10.20 6.93
CA GLY A 91 -6.24 -9.77 6.16
C GLY A 91 -6.10 -8.35 5.61
N LYS A 92 -5.69 -7.40 6.46
CA LYS A 92 -5.46 -6.00 6.06
C LYS A 92 -4.32 -5.84 5.05
N ARG A 93 -3.30 -6.70 5.09
CA ARG A 93 -2.23 -6.74 4.09
C ARG A 93 -2.78 -7.13 2.71
N GLU A 94 -3.60 -8.18 2.64
CA GLU A 94 -4.19 -8.61 1.37
C GLU A 94 -5.20 -7.59 0.83
N GLU A 95 -5.99 -6.96 1.70
CA GLU A 95 -6.85 -5.84 1.32
C GLU A 95 -6.05 -4.69 0.67
N LEU A 96 -4.96 -4.26 1.33
CA LEU A 96 -4.09 -3.19 0.81
C LEU A 96 -3.48 -3.57 -0.54
N LYS A 97 -3.01 -4.80 -0.69
CA LYS A 97 -2.47 -5.33 -1.94
C LYS A 97 -3.52 -5.27 -3.06
N GLN A 98 -4.76 -5.65 -2.77
CA GLN A 98 -5.84 -5.56 -3.75
C GLN A 98 -6.13 -4.10 -4.14
N ARG A 99 -6.15 -3.17 -3.19
CA ARG A 99 -6.33 -1.73 -3.49
C ARG A 99 -5.21 -1.16 -4.37
N GLN A 100 -3.97 -1.58 -4.12
CA GLN A 100 -2.84 -1.21 -4.98
C GLN A 100 -2.99 -1.72 -6.42
N ILE A 101 -3.44 -2.97 -6.58
CA ILE A 101 -3.73 -3.56 -7.90
C ILE A 101 -4.85 -2.77 -8.59
N ASP A 102 -5.92 -2.47 -7.87
CA ASP A 102 -7.05 -1.71 -8.40
C ASP A 102 -6.59 -0.33 -8.90
N ARG A 103 -5.82 0.43 -8.10
CA ARG A 103 -5.30 1.74 -8.49
C ARG A 103 -4.39 1.64 -9.72
N LYS A 104 -3.39 0.75 -9.68
CA LYS A 104 -2.42 0.54 -10.78
C LYS A 104 -3.08 0.16 -12.09
N THR A 105 -4.18 -0.59 -12.03
CA THR A 105 -4.95 -0.97 -13.22
C THR A 105 -5.49 0.27 -13.94
N VAL A 106 -6.09 1.22 -13.21
CA VAL A 106 -6.64 2.45 -13.79
C VAL A 106 -5.55 3.42 -14.21
N GLU A 107 -4.46 3.51 -13.45
CA GLU A 107 -3.26 4.27 -13.82
C GLU A 107 -2.67 3.78 -15.15
N THR A 108 -2.55 2.46 -15.33
CA THR A 108 -2.09 1.86 -16.59
C THR A 108 -2.99 2.24 -17.76
N LEU A 109 -4.32 2.31 -17.56
CA LEU A 109 -5.24 2.77 -18.60
C LEU A 109 -5.02 4.25 -18.95
N LYS A 110 -4.75 5.09 -17.94
CA LYS A 110 -4.41 6.51 -18.14
C LYS A 110 -3.16 6.66 -19.01
N ASP A 111 -2.10 5.93 -18.69
CA ASP A 111 -0.82 5.99 -19.40
C ASP A 111 -0.92 5.46 -20.84
N LYS A 112 -1.68 4.38 -21.05
CA LYS A 112 -1.97 3.88 -22.40
C LYS A 112 -2.74 4.92 -23.21
N GLY A 113 -3.78 5.52 -22.63
CA GLY A 113 -4.57 6.55 -23.31
C GLY A 113 -3.73 7.80 -23.63
N TYR A 114 -2.83 8.20 -22.73
CA TYR A 114 -1.94 9.34 -22.96
C TYR A 114 -0.95 9.06 -24.11
N ARG A 115 -0.33 7.87 -24.13
CA ARG A 115 0.56 7.46 -25.23
C ARG A 115 -0.14 7.48 -26.59
N ASN A 116 -1.38 6.98 -26.63
CA ASN A 116 -2.18 7.02 -27.85
C ASN A 116 -2.50 8.45 -28.27
N PHE A 117 -2.86 9.32 -27.32
CA PHE A 117 -3.11 10.74 -27.61
C PHE A 117 -1.87 11.42 -28.22
N ILE A 118 -0.69 11.23 -27.65
CA ILE A 118 0.57 11.77 -28.21
C ILE A 118 0.83 11.22 -29.61
N LYS A 119 0.66 9.91 -29.82
CA LYS A 119 0.85 9.30 -31.14
C LYS A 119 -0.06 9.92 -32.20
N GLU A 120 -1.31 10.21 -31.86
CA GLU A 120 -2.24 10.86 -32.79
C GLU A 120 -1.91 12.33 -33.03
N GLN A 121 -1.46 13.08 -32.01
CA GLN A 121 -0.97 14.46 -32.21
C GLN A 121 0.23 14.48 -33.15
N ASN A 122 1.22 13.61 -32.94
CA ASN A 122 2.41 13.54 -33.79
C ASN A 122 2.05 13.20 -35.25
N LYS A 123 1.09 12.30 -35.48
CA LYS A 123 0.60 11.99 -36.83
C LYS A 123 -0.07 13.19 -37.51
N LEU A 124 -0.85 13.97 -36.75
CA LEU A 124 -1.51 15.18 -37.28
C LEU A 124 -0.48 16.25 -37.62
N GLU A 125 0.50 16.48 -36.74
CA GLU A 125 1.61 17.41 -36.98
C GLU A 125 2.46 16.99 -38.18
N GLN A 126 2.76 15.69 -38.32
CA GLN A 126 3.51 15.18 -39.46
C GLN A 126 2.78 15.45 -40.78
N LYS A 127 1.48 15.13 -40.86
CA LYS A 127 0.67 15.41 -42.07
C LYS A 127 0.66 16.90 -42.43
N LEU A 128 0.50 17.76 -41.44
CA LEU A 128 0.51 19.21 -41.62
C LEU A 128 1.88 19.70 -42.13
N ASN A 129 2.98 19.18 -41.58
CA ASN A 129 4.33 19.51 -42.02
C ASN A 129 4.60 19.04 -43.45
N ASP A 130 4.15 17.83 -43.81
CA ASP A 130 4.27 17.29 -45.16
C ASP A 130 3.49 18.15 -46.18
N GLU A 131 2.28 18.61 -45.81
CA GLU A 131 1.49 19.55 -46.62
C GLU A 131 2.22 20.89 -46.80
N PHE A 132 2.76 21.48 -45.73
CA PHE A 132 3.53 22.72 -45.82
C PHE A 132 4.79 22.59 -46.67
N ALA A 133 5.49 21.46 -46.57
CA ALA A 133 6.66 21.17 -47.40
C ALA A 133 6.27 21.07 -48.88
N LEU A 134 5.18 20.37 -49.20
CA LEU A 134 4.66 20.26 -50.57
C LEU A 134 4.25 21.62 -51.13
N HIS A 135 3.49 22.42 -50.37
CA HIS A 135 3.10 23.78 -50.79
C HIS A 135 4.31 24.68 -51.04
N SER A 136 5.31 24.63 -50.16
CA SER A 136 6.55 25.40 -50.30
C SER A 136 7.33 24.97 -51.55
N PHE A 137 7.41 23.66 -51.80
CA PHE A 137 8.04 23.10 -52.99
C PHE A 137 7.35 23.54 -54.29
N ILE A 138 6.01 23.43 -54.36
CA ILE A 138 5.21 23.86 -55.51
C ILE A 138 5.40 25.36 -55.77
N ARG A 139 5.42 26.19 -54.72
CA ARG A 139 5.64 27.63 -54.84
C ARG A 139 7.01 27.96 -55.43
N ASN A 140 8.07 27.29 -54.96
CA ASN A 140 9.42 27.49 -55.47
C ASN A 140 9.56 27.06 -56.94
N LEU A 141 8.90 25.95 -57.32
CA LEU A 141 8.85 25.52 -58.73
C LEU A 141 8.17 26.55 -59.64
N ARG A 142 7.08 27.16 -59.19
CA ARG A 142 6.41 28.22 -59.96
C ARG A 142 7.27 29.46 -60.15
N GLN A 143 7.97 29.91 -59.11
CA GLN A 143 8.86 31.07 -59.20
C GLN A 143 10.11 30.82 -60.05
N GLY A 144 10.58 29.57 -60.14
CA GLY A 144 11.68 29.19 -61.02
C GLY A 144 11.33 29.17 -62.52
N ASN A 145 10.06 28.93 -62.86
CA ASN A 145 9.58 28.92 -64.25
C ASN A 145 9.24 30.32 -64.81
N ASP A 146 9.10 31.34 -63.95
CA ASP A 146 8.88 32.74 -64.38
C ASP A 146 10.20 33.49 -64.68
N LEU A 147 11.36 32.83 -64.52
CA LEU A 147 12.71 33.39 -64.75
C LEU A 147 13.42 32.82 -66.01
N THR A 148 12.69 32.07 -66.84
CA THR A 148 13.12 31.59 -68.18
C THR A 148 12.12 32.00 -69.22
#